data_AF-A0A519W5U8-F1
#
_entry.id   AF-A0A519W5U8-F1
#
_cell.length_a   1.000
_cell.length_b   1.000
_cell.length_c   1.000
_cell.angle_alpha   90.00
_cell.angle_beta   90.00
_cell.angle_gamma   90.00
#
_symmetry.space_group_name_H-M   'P 1'
#
loop_
_entity.id
_entity.type
_entity.pdbx_description
1 polymer ?
#
loop_
_entity_poly.entity_id
_entity_poly.type
_entity_poly.pdbx_seq_one_letter_code
_entity_poly.pdbx_strand_id
1 'polypeptide(L)'
;MQHSIEQSEKAYKTSNKELWGKIHDVGIDSCSSQADSIYFAAEEVHRLVNNYKEQIANLDISGSNTDVAYELISSQDKNSRALITATSKLVYRTSLIAVEDNQQKRMDSLANNIKSVQLHPGQFIESFKHVPSAGALATLSKVQLESSELANISLKSLYRSIETAYPVYLGGDGKLLMEYFEKELSPLLNDCLDNDKDSSPPTTLKMILSINEHGLVRDVVCPQDNISKECKTLLRREVLKMKGWSAPIVSGKPVKSKYNWNVSLSWSE
;
A
#
# COMPACT_ATOMS: atom_id res chain seq x y z
N MET A 1 -16.93 9.74 -23.69
CA MET A 1 -16.75 8.41 -23.06
C MET A 1 -15.33 8.24 -22.50
N GLN A 2 -14.27 8.30 -23.32
CA GLN A 2 -12.87 8.14 -22.86
C GLN A 2 -12.49 9.08 -21.70
N HIS A 3 -12.85 10.36 -21.77
CA HIS A 3 -12.56 11.33 -20.70
C HIS A 3 -13.15 10.92 -19.33
N SER A 4 -14.36 10.35 -19.31
CA SER A 4 -15.00 9.89 -18.07
C SER A 4 -14.30 8.64 -17.51
N ILE A 5 -13.80 7.75 -18.38
CA ILE A 5 -13.01 6.58 -17.99
C ILE A 5 -11.70 7.02 -17.34
N GLU A 6 -11.01 7.97 -17.95
CA GLU A 6 -9.72 8.50 -17.45
C GLU A 6 -9.88 9.26 -16.13
N GLN A 7 -10.99 9.98 -15.93
CA GLN A 7 -11.28 10.60 -14.63
C GLN A 7 -11.48 9.56 -13.52
N SER A 8 -12.27 8.51 -13.78
CA SER A 8 -12.48 7.42 -12.82
C SER A 8 -11.20 6.66 -12.53
N GLU A 9 -10.38 6.39 -13.55
CA GLU A 9 -9.07 5.76 -13.39
C GLU A 9 -8.17 6.59 -12.47
N LYS A 10 -8.10 7.91 -12.67
CA LYS A 10 -7.30 8.81 -11.84
C LYS A 10 -7.74 8.81 -10.38
N ALA A 11 -9.05 8.73 -10.14
CA ALA A 11 -9.61 8.62 -8.79
C ALA A 11 -9.14 7.31 -8.11
N TYR A 12 -9.21 6.18 -8.81
CA TYR A 12 -8.73 4.92 -8.28
C TYR A 12 -7.21 4.89 -8.07
N LYS A 13 -6.40 5.45 -8.99
CA LYS A 13 -4.94 5.56 -8.80
C LYS A 13 -4.60 6.33 -7.52
N THR A 14 -5.29 7.44 -7.28
CA THR A 14 -5.10 8.26 -6.08
C THR A 14 -5.46 7.47 -4.83
N SER A 15 -6.63 6.83 -4.82
CA SER A 15 -7.07 5.98 -3.72
C SER A 15 -6.15 4.79 -3.46
N ASN A 16 -5.62 4.15 -4.52
CA ASN A 16 -4.68 3.04 -4.42
C ASN A 16 -3.38 3.46 -3.73
N LYS A 17 -2.84 4.62 -4.11
CA LYS A 17 -1.62 5.18 -3.49
C LYS A 17 -1.85 5.50 -2.01
N GLU A 18 -3.00 6.09 -1.68
CA GLU A 18 -3.38 6.38 -0.29
C GLU A 18 -3.52 5.09 0.55
N LEU A 19 -4.24 4.08 0.05
CA LEU A 19 -4.41 2.80 0.74
C LEU A 19 -3.08 2.07 0.90
N TRP A 20 -2.25 2.06 -0.14
CA TRP A 20 -0.90 1.50 -0.09
C TRP A 20 -0.06 2.16 1.01
N GLY A 21 -0.05 3.49 1.07
CA GLY A 21 0.64 4.24 2.14
C GLY A 21 0.11 3.89 3.53
N LYS A 22 -1.21 3.87 3.71
CA LYS A 22 -1.83 3.49 4.99
C LYS A 22 -1.48 2.08 5.45
N ILE A 23 -1.40 1.11 4.54
CA ILE A 23 -0.98 -0.26 4.86
C ILE A 23 0.47 -0.28 5.35
N HIS A 24 1.36 0.47 4.70
CA HIS A 24 2.76 0.60 5.10
C HIS A 24 2.94 1.32 6.43
N ASP A 25 2.12 2.32 6.73
CA ASP A 25 2.16 3.05 8.00
C ASP A 25 1.89 2.14 9.22
N VAL A 26 1.21 1.01 9.04
CA VAL A 26 1.04 -0.01 10.09
C VAL A 26 2.35 -0.79 10.34
N GLY A 27 3.22 -0.89 9.34
CA GLY A 27 4.54 -1.52 9.42
C GLY A 27 4.48 -3.04 9.61
N ILE A 28 3.49 -3.72 9.04
CA ILE A 28 3.41 -5.19 9.08
C ILE A 28 3.97 -5.71 7.76
N ASP A 29 5.21 -6.21 7.79
CA ASP A 29 5.97 -6.59 6.59
C ASP A 29 5.22 -7.51 5.62
N SER A 30 4.47 -8.49 6.14
CA SER A 30 3.69 -9.41 5.29
C SER A 30 2.55 -8.69 4.56
N CYS A 31 1.90 -7.72 5.21
CA CYS A 31 0.83 -6.93 4.63
C CYS A 31 1.38 -5.88 3.67
N SER A 32 2.47 -5.20 4.04
CA SER A 32 3.23 -4.30 3.16
C SER A 32 3.66 -5.01 1.88
N SER A 33 4.23 -6.21 2.00
CA SER A 33 4.66 -7.02 0.84
C SER A 33 3.50 -7.41 -0.08
N GLN A 34 2.33 -7.73 0.48
CA GLN A 34 1.13 -8.01 -0.31
C GLN A 34 0.62 -6.74 -1.01
N ALA A 35 0.59 -5.62 -0.31
CA ALA A 35 0.19 -4.33 -0.87
C ALA A 35 1.13 -3.89 -2.00
N ASP A 36 2.45 -4.01 -1.81
CA ASP A 36 3.46 -3.77 -2.85
C ASP A 36 3.20 -4.64 -4.07
N SER A 37 2.98 -5.94 -3.84
CA SER A 37 2.76 -6.88 -4.93
C SER A 37 1.51 -6.57 -5.76
N ILE A 38 0.46 -5.98 -5.17
CA ILE A 38 -0.75 -5.58 -5.88
C ILE A 38 -0.53 -4.23 -6.56
N TYR A 39 -0.03 -3.25 -5.82
CA TYR A 39 0.17 -1.88 -6.29
C TYR A 39 1.11 -1.84 -7.50
N PHE A 40 2.28 -2.47 -7.40
CA PHE A 40 3.25 -2.47 -8.50
C PHE A 40 2.80 -3.32 -9.69
N ALA A 41 1.99 -4.35 -9.47
CA ALA A 41 1.39 -5.10 -10.59
C ALA A 41 0.41 -4.23 -11.39
N ALA A 42 -0.38 -3.39 -10.71
CA ALA A 42 -1.26 -2.42 -11.37
C ALA A 42 -0.45 -1.32 -12.09
N GLU A 43 0.56 -0.74 -11.46
CA GLU A 43 1.40 0.28 -12.10
C GLU A 43 2.12 -0.24 -13.35
N GLU A 44 2.53 -1.52 -13.37
CA GLU A 44 3.14 -2.13 -14.55
C GLU A 44 2.14 -2.25 -15.71
N VAL A 45 0.88 -2.62 -15.44
CA VAL A 45 -0.18 -2.59 -16.46
C VAL A 45 -0.37 -1.16 -16.99
N HIS A 46 -0.42 -0.17 -16.11
CA HIS A 46 -0.60 1.23 -16.51
C HIS A 46 0.54 1.73 -17.38
N ARG A 47 1.78 1.42 -17.02
CA ARG A 47 2.98 1.79 -17.78
C ARG A 47 2.92 1.24 -19.20
N LEU A 48 2.59 -0.05 -19.35
CA LEU A 48 2.49 -0.71 -20.65
C LEU A 48 1.32 -0.16 -21.48
N VAL A 49 0.17 0.07 -20.86
CA VAL A 49 -0.98 0.64 -21.57
C VAL A 49 -0.73 2.09 -22.02
N ASN A 50 -0.13 2.94 -21.17
CA ASN A 50 0.22 4.31 -21.55
C ASN A 50 1.16 4.34 -22.75
N ASN A 51 2.14 3.44 -22.77
CA ASN A 51 3.07 3.32 -23.90
C ASN A 51 2.34 2.97 -25.23
N TYR A 52 1.31 2.11 -25.19
CA TYR A 52 0.47 1.87 -26.37
C TYR A 52 -0.38 3.08 -26.74
N LYS A 53 -1.03 3.71 -25.75
CA LYS A 53 -1.89 4.88 -25.99
C LYS A 53 -1.12 6.03 -26.63
N GLU A 54 0.08 6.34 -26.13
CA GLU A 54 0.95 7.38 -26.68
C GLU A 54 1.33 7.09 -28.12
N GLN A 55 1.75 5.86 -28.43
CA GLN A 55 2.14 5.47 -29.79
C GLN A 55 0.97 5.51 -30.77
N ILE A 56 -0.21 5.00 -30.38
CA ILE A 56 -1.41 5.06 -31.23
C ILE A 56 -1.80 6.52 -31.50
N ALA A 57 -1.84 7.36 -30.46
CA ALA A 57 -2.21 8.78 -30.59
C ALA A 57 -1.23 9.57 -31.47
N ASN A 58 0.06 9.23 -31.42
CA ASN A 58 1.09 9.84 -32.27
C ASN A 58 0.99 9.42 -33.73
N LEU A 59 0.56 8.18 -34.00
CA LEU A 59 0.45 7.63 -35.35
C LEU A 59 -0.88 8.00 -36.03
N ASP A 60 -1.95 8.21 -35.25
CA ASP A 60 -3.26 8.62 -35.78
C ASP A 60 -3.95 9.65 -34.89
N ILE A 61 -3.67 10.91 -35.20
CA ILE A 61 -4.26 12.08 -34.52
C ILE A 61 -5.78 12.17 -34.77
N SER A 62 -6.27 11.65 -35.91
CA SER A 62 -7.69 11.69 -36.26
C SER A 62 -8.53 10.70 -35.46
N GLY A 63 -7.90 9.64 -34.96
CA GLY A 63 -8.55 8.54 -34.25
C GLY A 63 -9.38 7.61 -35.13
N SER A 64 -9.37 7.80 -36.46
CA SER A 64 -10.26 7.12 -37.41
C SER A 64 -9.61 5.96 -38.17
N ASN A 65 -8.28 5.85 -38.14
CA ASN A 65 -7.55 4.81 -38.84
C ASN A 65 -7.76 3.46 -38.12
N THR A 66 -8.16 2.44 -38.87
CA THR A 66 -8.45 1.09 -38.34
C THR A 66 -7.25 0.16 -38.30
N ASP A 67 -6.15 0.55 -38.92
CA ASP A 67 -4.98 -0.31 -39.12
C ASP A 67 -3.86 0.07 -38.14
N VAL A 68 -3.75 1.34 -37.74
CA VAL A 68 -2.68 1.86 -36.87
C VAL A 68 -2.56 1.08 -35.54
N ALA A 69 -3.67 0.87 -34.83
CA ALA A 69 -3.63 0.14 -33.56
C ALA A 69 -3.25 -1.34 -33.76
N TYR A 70 -3.80 -1.98 -34.80
CA TYR A 70 -3.53 -3.38 -35.11
C TYR A 70 -2.06 -3.60 -35.54
N GLU A 71 -1.54 -2.78 -36.45
CA GLU A 71 -0.15 -2.85 -36.92
C GLU A 71 0.84 -2.60 -35.79
N LEU A 72 0.58 -1.62 -34.92
CA LEU A 72 1.42 -1.35 -33.75
C LEU A 72 1.43 -2.53 -32.77
N ILE A 73 0.26 -3.06 -32.42
CA ILE A 73 0.14 -4.13 -31.41
C ILE A 73 0.69 -5.46 -31.96
N SER A 74 0.51 -5.73 -33.26
CA SER A 74 1.03 -6.94 -33.93
C SER A 74 2.54 -6.89 -34.13
N SER A 75 3.12 -5.72 -34.43
CA SER A 75 4.58 -5.55 -34.59
C SER A 75 5.34 -5.56 -33.27
N GLN A 76 4.67 -5.30 -32.14
CA GLN A 76 5.28 -5.26 -30.80
C GLN A 76 4.96 -6.50 -29.94
N ASP A 77 5.17 -7.71 -30.47
CA ASP A 77 4.88 -8.97 -29.77
C ASP A 77 5.46 -9.01 -28.33
N LYS A 78 6.65 -8.46 -28.11
CA LYS A 78 7.27 -8.37 -26.78
C LYS A 78 6.43 -7.53 -25.79
N ASN A 79 5.94 -6.37 -26.21
CA ASN A 79 5.12 -5.51 -25.36
C ASN A 79 3.71 -6.10 -25.14
N SER A 80 3.17 -6.78 -26.16
CA SER A 80 1.87 -7.43 -26.07
C SER A 80 1.93 -8.58 -25.06
N ARG A 81 2.98 -9.40 -25.11
CA ARG A 81 3.26 -10.44 -24.11
C ARG A 81 3.53 -9.87 -22.72
N ALA A 82 4.21 -8.72 -22.63
CA ALA A 82 4.44 -8.05 -21.35
C ALA A 82 3.12 -7.60 -20.72
N LEU A 83 2.21 -7.03 -21.51
CA LEU A 83 0.90 -6.58 -21.02
C LEU A 83 0.02 -7.76 -20.59
N ILE A 84 0.00 -8.85 -21.37
CA ILE A 84 -0.64 -10.12 -20.99
C ILE A 84 -0.08 -10.60 -19.65
N THR A 85 1.25 -10.64 -19.52
CA THR A 85 1.91 -11.10 -18.29
C THR A 85 1.60 -10.21 -17.10
N ALA A 86 1.61 -8.87 -17.29
CA ALA A 86 1.33 -7.91 -16.22
C ALA A 86 -0.12 -8.03 -15.72
N THR A 87 -1.08 -8.14 -16.64
CA THR A 87 -2.50 -8.32 -16.30
C THR A 87 -2.76 -9.66 -15.61
N SER A 88 -2.14 -10.76 -16.06
CA SER A 88 -2.21 -12.06 -15.39
C SER A 88 -1.62 -12.03 -13.98
N LYS A 89 -0.46 -11.36 -13.81
CA LYS A 89 0.14 -11.16 -12.49
C LYS A 89 -0.81 -10.40 -11.57
N LEU A 90 -1.38 -9.28 -12.01
CA LEU A 90 -2.32 -8.50 -11.21
C LEU A 90 -3.50 -9.36 -10.75
N VAL A 91 -4.19 -10.04 -11.67
CA VAL A 91 -5.32 -10.91 -11.35
C VAL A 91 -4.94 -11.98 -10.32
N TYR A 92 -3.81 -12.67 -10.54
CA TYR A 92 -3.31 -13.66 -9.60
C TYR A 92 -3.06 -13.06 -8.21
N ARG A 93 -2.35 -11.92 -8.10
CA ARG A 93 -2.07 -11.29 -6.80
C ARG A 93 -3.34 -10.88 -6.07
N THR A 94 -4.32 -10.34 -6.80
CA THR A 94 -5.60 -9.93 -6.22
C THR A 94 -6.47 -11.11 -5.78
N SER A 95 -6.35 -12.28 -6.42
CA SER A 95 -7.06 -13.49 -5.99
C SER A 95 -6.56 -14.09 -4.67
N LEU A 96 -5.40 -13.64 -4.17
CA LEU A 96 -4.86 -14.07 -2.89
C LEU A 96 -5.44 -13.28 -1.71
N ILE A 97 -6.22 -12.22 -1.98
CA ILE A 97 -6.83 -11.37 -0.95
C ILE A 97 -8.26 -11.83 -0.69
N ALA A 98 -8.57 -12.09 0.58
CA ALA A 98 -9.93 -12.36 1.01
C ALA A 98 -10.77 -11.07 0.93
N VAL A 99 -11.90 -11.14 0.23
CA VAL A 99 -12.85 -10.02 0.08
C VAL A 99 -14.27 -10.48 0.44
N GLU A 100 -15.14 -9.53 0.77
CA GLU A 100 -16.56 -9.82 1.04
C GLU A 100 -17.27 -10.33 -0.23
N ASP A 101 -18.26 -11.22 -0.07
CA ASP A 101 -18.96 -11.89 -1.20
C ASP A 101 -19.51 -10.93 -2.26
N ASN A 102 -19.99 -9.75 -1.84
CA ASN A 102 -20.50 -8.72 -2.75
C ASN A 102 -19.38 -8.09 -3.60
N GLN A 103 -18.17 -7.94 -3.04
CA GLN A 103 -16.98 -7.46 -3.74
C GLN A 103 -16.33 -8.57 -4.57
N GLN A 104 -16.39 -9.83 -4.13
CA GLN A 104 -15.85 -10.97 -4.88
C GLN A 104 -16.47 -11.06 -6.28
N LYS A 105 -17.81 -10.95 -6.39
CA LYS A 105 -18.49 -10.95 -7.70
C LYS A 105 -18.01 -9.81 -8.61
N ARG A 106 -17.75 -8.63 -8.03
CA ARG A 106 -17.22 -7.49 -8.79
C ARG A 106 -15.79 -7.75 -9.23
N MET A 107 -14.93 -8.28 -8.36
CA MET A 107 -13.56 -8.66 -8.69
C MET A 107 -13.52 -9.73 -9.79
N ASP A 108 -14.37 -10.75 -9.71
CA ASP A 108 -14.46 -11.80 -10.73
C ASP A 108 -14.87 -11.21 -12.08
N SER A 109 -15.84 -10.29 -12.09
CA SER A 109 -16.23 -9.57 -13.30
C SER A 109 -15.08 -8.73 -13.87
N LEU A 110 -14.36 -7.98 -13.03
CA LEU A 110 -13.22 -7.16 -13.46
C LEU A 110 -12.07 -8.04 -13.99
N ALA A 111 -11.73 -9.10 -13.28
CA ALA A 111 -10.72 -10.08 -13.71
C ALA A 111 -11.11 -10.72 -15.04
N ASN A 112 -12.39 -11.06 -15.24
CA ASN A 112 -12.89 -11.60 -16.50
C ASN A 112 -12.90 -10.56 -17.64
N ASN A 113 -13.14 -9.28 -17.36
CA ASN A 113 -13.03 -8.25 -18.39
C ASN A 113 -11.58 -8.04 -18.82
N ILE A 114 -10.65 -8.02 -17.85
CA ILE A 114 -9.21 -7.95 -18.12
C ILE A 114 -8.71 -9.25 -18.79
N LYS A 115 -9.39 -10.39 -18.60
CA LYS A 115 -9.07 -11.64 -19.33
C LYS A 115 -9.18 -11.52 -20.84
N SER A 116 -9.95 -10.56 -21.38
CA SER A 116 -9.93 -10.27 -22.82
C SER A 116 -8.53 -9.85 -23.31
N VAL A 117 -7.72 -9.26 -22.43
CA VAL A 117 -6.29 -8.98 -22.65
C VAL A 117 -5.44 -10.22 -22.39
N GLN A 118 -5.82 -11.09 -21.46
CA GLN A 118 -5.08 -12.33 -21.12
C GLN A 118 -5.26 -13.48 -22.10
N LEU A 119 -5.99 -13.27 -23.20
CA LEU A 119 -6.09 -14.22 -24.29
C LEU A 119 -4.69 -14.50 -24.88
N HIS A 120 -4.54 -15.62 -25.59
CA HIS A 120 -3.27 -15.90 -26.28
C HIS A 120 -2.83 -14.69 -27.12
N PRO A 121 -1.52 -14.41 -27.26
CA PRO A 121 -1.03 -13.20 -27.95
C PRO A 121 -1.72 -12.94 -29.30
N GLY A 122 -1.98 -13.98 -30.10
CA GLY A 122 -2.71 -13.85 -31.36
C GLY A 122 -4.16 -13.38 -31.21
N GLN A 123 -4.89 -13.85 -30.20
CA GLN A 123 -6.27 -13.43 -29.93
C GLN A 123 -6.34 -11.99 -29.38
N PHE A 124 -5.37 -11.60 -28.55
CA PHE A 124 -5.24 -10.23 -28.10
C PHE A 124 -4.97 -9.28 -29.29
N ILE A 125 -4.03 -9.64 -30.16
CA ILE A 125 -3.73 -8.87 -31.38
C ILE A 125 -4.96 -8.75 -32.30
N GLU A 126 -5.63 -9.87 -32.59
CA GLU A 126 -6.80 -9.89 -33.47
C GLU A 126 -7.98 -9.07 -32.91
N SER A 127 -8.06 -8.85 -31.60
CA SER A 127 -9.11 -7.99 -31.00
C SER A 127 -9.04 -6.52 -31.42
N PHE A 128 -7.91 -6.08 -31.98
CA PHE A 128 -7.73 -4.72 -32.51
C PHE A 128 -7.88 -4.62 -34.02
N LYS A 129 -8.09 -5.75 -34.71
CA LYS A 129 -8.23 -5.76 -36.17
C LYS A 129 -9.50 -5.04 -36.59
N HIS A 130 -9.38 -4.12 -37.55
CA HIS A 130 -10.48 -3.26 -38.01
C HIS A 130 -11.09 -2.35 -36.93
N VAL A 131 -10.40 -2.17 -35.79
CA VAL A 131 -10.84 -1.27 -34.73
C VAL A 131 -10.21 0.10 -34.96
N PRO A 132 -11.00 1.18 -35.10
CA PRO A 132 -10.46 2.53 -35.20
C PRO A 132 -9.57 2.87 -34.01
N SER A 133 -8.51 3.66 -34.21
CA SER A 133 -7.59 4.09 -33.15
C SER A 133 -8.31 4.63 -31.91
N ALA A 134 -9.40 5.42 -32.08
CA ALA A 134 -10.21 5.90 -30.96
C ALA A 134 -10.86 4.76 -30.16
N GLY A 135 -11.32 3.70 -30.83
CA GLY A 135 -11.84 2.48 -30.20
C GLY A 135 -10.75 1.71 -29.47
N ALA A 136 -9.56 1.59 -30.06
CA ALA A 136 -8.42 0.96 -29.42
C ALA A 136 -7.98 1.72 -28.15
N LEU A 137 -7.90 3.05 -28.21
CA LEU A 137 -7.61 3.90 -27.07
C LEU A 137 -8.66 3.76 -25.96
N ALA A 138 -9.95 3.63 -26.32
CA ALA A 138 -11.01 3.39 -25.35
C ALA A 138 -10.88 2.02 -24.67
N THR A 139 -10.58 0.96 -25.43
CA THR A 139 -10.32 -0.39 -24.89
C THR A 139 -9.13 -0.38 -23.92
N LEU A 140 -8.01 0.22 -24.33
CA LEU A 140 -6.83 0.36 -23.48
C LEU A 140 -7.13 1.15 -22.19
N SER A 141 -7.87 2.26 -22.30
CA SER A 141 -8.27 3.05 -21.14
C SER A 141 -9.18 2.27 -20.19
N LYS A 142 -10.05 1.40 -20.73
CA LYS A 142 -10.87 0.50 -19.93
C LYS A 142 -10.02 -0.52 -19.16
N VAL A 143 -8.98 -1.08 -19.77
CA VAL A 143 -8.03 -1.98 -19.09
C VAL A 143 -7.35 -1.29 -17.90
N GLN A 144 -6.95 -0.03 -18.05
CA GLN A 144 -6.37 0.75 -16.93
C GLN A 144 -7.39 0.97 -15.80
N LEU A 145 -8.61 1.38 -16.16
CA LEU A 145 -9.68 1.58 -15.19
C LEU A 145 -9.96 0.30 -14.39
N GLU A 146 -10.17 -0.82 -15.09
CA GLU A 146 -10.49 -2.10 -14.45
C GLU A 146 -9.33 -2.62 -13.61
N SER A 147 -8.09 -2.43 -14.06
CA SER A 147 -6.89 -2.79 -13.29
C SER A 147 -6.77 -1.95 -12.02
N SER A 148 -7.05 -0.66 -12.11
CA SER A 148 -7.06 0.25 -10.96
C SER A 148 -8.15 -0.11 -9.95
N GLU A 149 -9.36 -0.40 -10.42
CA GLU A 149 -10.48 -0.79 -9.58
C GLU A 149 -10.20 -2.13 -8.88
N LEU A 150 -9.66 -3.11 -9.61
CA LEU A 150 -9.30 -4.43 -9.06
C LEU A 150 -8.23 -4.30 -7.96
N ALA A 151 -7.21 -3.49 -8.18
CA ALA A 151 -6.21 -3.15 -7.17
C ALA A 151 -6.85 -2.43 -5.98
N ASN A 152 -7.79 -1.51 -6.21
CA ASN A 152 -8.46 -0.75 -5.17
C ASN A 152 -9.26 -1.64 -4.21
N ILE A 153 -10.10 -2.52 -4.77
CA ILE A 153 -10.90 -3.45 -3.97
C ILE A 153 -9.99 -4.33 -3.11
N SER A 154 -8.90 -4.81 -3.71
CA SER A 154 -7.93 -5.69 -3.02
C SER A 154 -7.19 -4.95 -1.90
N LEU A 155 -6.64 -3.77 -2.18
CA LEU A 155 -5.95 -2.95 -1.17
C LEU A 155 -6.90 -2.52 -0.05
N LYS A 156 -8.14 -2.15 -0.38
CA LYS A 156 -9.15 -1.77 0.61
C LYS A 156 -9.53 -2.94 1.51
N SER A 157 -9.68 -4.13 0.93
CA SER A 157 -9.98 -5.34 1.69
C SER A 157 -8.82 -5.75 2.59
N LEU A 158 -7.59 -5.72 2.07
CA LEU A 158 -6.37 -5.94 2.85
C LEU A 158 -6.26 -4.95 4.00
N TYR A 159 -6.45 -3.65 3.74
CA TYR A 159 -6.43 -2.62 4.77
C TYR A 159 -7.51 -2.83 5.83
N ARG A 160 -8.75 -3.18 5.45
CA ARG A 160 -9.82 -3.50 6.39
C ARG A 160 -9.52 -4.74 7.23
N SER A 161 -8.90 -5.77 6.65
CA SER A 161 -8.43 -6.93 7.40
C SER A 161 -7.36 -6.53 8.42
N ILE A 162 -6.47 -5.61 8.07
CA ILE A 162 -5.48 -5.05 9.00
C ILE A 162 -6.18 -4.27 10.11
N GLU A 163 -7.13 -3.37 9.80
CA GLU A 163 -7.87 -2.61 10.82
C GLU A 163 -8.63 -3.51 11.78
N THR A 164 -9.16 -4.63 11.29
CA THR A 164 -9.88 -5.63 12.10
C THR A 164 -8.92 -6.44 12.97
N ALA A 165 -7.77 -6.85 12.41
CA ALA A 165 -6.79 -7.67 13.11
C ALA A 165 -5.89 -6.87 14.06
N TYR A 166 -5.69 -5.57 13.78
CA TYR A 166 -4.84 -4.64 14.51
C TYR A 166 -5.55 -3.29 14.72
N PRO A 167 -6.63 -3.26 15.51
CA PRO A 167 -7.32 -2.00 15.77
C PRO A 167 -6.39 -1.01 16.48
N VAL A 168 -6.34 0.23 15.96
CA VAL A 168 -5.58 1.33 16.56
C VAL A 168 -6.41 1.92 17.70
N TYR A 169 -6.02 1.64 18.94
CA TYR A 169 -6.64 2.23 20.12
C TYR A 169 -5.86 3.47 20.58
N LEU A 170 -6.56 4.61 20.63
CA LEU A 170 -6.05 5.85 21.22
C LEU A 170 -6.22 5.88 22.76
N GLY A 171 -6.93 4.89 23.31
CA GLY A 171 -7.13 4.72 24.75
C GLY A 171 -6.22 3.64 25.32
N GLY A 172 -5.64 3.93 26.48
CA GLY A 172 -4.76 3.12 27.32
C GLY A 172 -4.44 3.96 28.57
N ASP A 173 -3.80 3.41 29.60
CA ASP A 173 -3.38 4.24 30.74
C ASP A 173 -2.17 5.10 30.34
N GLY A 174 -2.46 6.17 29.60
CA GLY A 174 -1.47 7.14 29.15
C GLY A 174 -0.75 7.80 30.33
N LYS A 175 -1.38 7.84 31.50
CA LYS A 175 -0.76 8.33 32.73
C LYS A 175 0.36 7.40 33.16
N LEU A 176 0.13 6.09 33.24
CA LEU A 176 1.20 5.12 33.57
C LEU A 176 2.33 5.08 32.54
N LEU A 177 2.01 5.24 31.24
CA LEU A 177 3.05 5.37 30.22
C LEU A 177 3.88 6.63 30.43
N MET A 178 3.24 7.77 30.69
CA MET A 178 3.96 9.02 30.94
C MET A 178 4.77 8.96 32.24
N GLU A 179 4.23 8.38 33.32
CA GLU A 179 4.98 8.13 34.57
C GLU A 179 6.20 7.23 34.32
N TYR A 180 6.05 6.17 33.52
CA TYR A 180 7.15 5.30 33.13
C TYR A 180 8.18 6.04 32.27
N PHE A 181 7.73 6.87 31.32
CA PHE A 181 8.60 7.71 30.52
C PHE A 181 9.41 8.65 31.39
N GLU A 182 8.76 9.43 32.25
CA GLU A 182 9.42 10.41 33.11
C GLU A 182 10.45 9.77 34.04
N LYS A 183 10.13 8.59 34.58
CA LYS A 183 10.96 7.93 35.57
C LYS A 183 12.10 7.10 34.98
N GLU A 184 11.84 6.36 33.91
CA GLU A 184 12.76 5.33 33.43
C GLU A 184 13.38 5.67 32.06
N LEU A 185 12.62 6.33 31.17
CA LEU A 185 13.09 6.61 29.80
C LEU A 185 13.71 8.00 29.65
N SER A 186 13.17 9.02 30.32
CA SER A 186 13.66 10.39 30.26
C SER A 186 15.12 10.52 30.72
N PRO A 187 15.54 9.91 31.86
CA PRO A 187 16.94 9.94 32.27
C PRO A 187 17.86 9.26 31.25
N LEU A 188 17.44 8.09 30.72
CA LEU A 188 18.21 7.38 29.69
C LEU A 188 18.33 8.20 28.41
N LEU A 189 17.27 8.89 28.02
CA LEU A 189 17.25 9.72 26.82
C LEU A 189 18.18 10.92 26.97
N ASN A 190 18.16 11.60 28.14
CA ASN A 190 19.09 12.68 28.48
C ASN A 190 20.55 12.19 28.40
N ASP A 191 20.85 11.09 29.08
CA ASP A 191 22.20 10.50 29.07
C ASP A 191 22.67 10.14 27.65
N CYS A 192 21.75 9.64 26.81
CA CYS A 192 22.08 9.27 25.45
C CYS A 192 22.32 10.47 24.53
N LEU A 193 21.57 11.57 24.71
CA LEU A 193 21.68 12.77 23.88
C LEU A 193 22.84 13.67 24.31
N ASP A 194 23.16 13.75 25.60
CA ASP A 194 24.32 14.50 26.11
C ASP A 194 25.66 13.95 25.57
N ASN A 195 25.69 12.65 25.26
CA ASN A 195 26.83 11.98 24.65
C ASN A 195 26.92 12.16 23.13
N ASP A 196 25.89 12.70 22.48
CA ASP A 196 25.76 12.80 21.03
C ASP A 196 25.69 14.28 20.59
N LYS A 197 26.82 14.98 20.77
CA LYS A 197 26.98 16.44 20.62
C LYS A 197 26.64 17.01 19.24
N ASP A 198 26.48 16.17 18.23
CA ASP A 198 26.25 16.58 16.84
C ASP A 198 24.78 16.56 16.42
N SER A 199 23.87 16.10 17.29
CA SER A 199 22.45 15.98 16.98
C SER A 199 21.59 16.94 17.81
N SER A 200 20.74 17.72 17.13
CA SER A 200 19.74 18.53 17.84
C SER A 200 18.74 17.62 18.53
N PRO A 201 18.46 17.86 19.83
CA PRO A 201 17.64 16.96 20.60
C PRO A 201 16.21 16.92 20.03
N PRO A 202 15.58 15.73 19.92
CA PRO A 202 14.25 15.60 19.35
C PRO A 202 13.20 16.41 20.13
N THR A 203 12.26 17.06 19.44
CA THR A 203 11.12 17.74 20.09
C THR A 203 9.95 16.78 20.38
N THR A 204 10.01 15.57 19.84
CA THR A 204 9.04 14.51 20.06
C THR A 204 9.79 13.19 20.06
N LEU A 205 9.41 12.23 20.89
CA LEU A 205 9.83 10.83 20.80
C LEU A 205 8.66 10.01 20.27
N LYS A 206 8.87 9.29 19.16
CA LYS A 206 7.90 8.37 18.60
C LYS A 206 8.36 6.94 18.85
N MET A 207 7.53 6.16 19.51
CA MET A 207 7.75 4.74 19.76
C MET A 207 6.54 3.93 19.28
N ILE A 208 6.81 2.82 18.60
CA ILE A 208 5.78 1.89 18.14
C ILE A 208 5.93 0.60 18.93
N LEU A 209 5.05 0.40 19.91
CA LEU A 209 5.06 -0.77 20.79
C LEU A 209 4.33 -1.92 20.11
N SER A 210 4.98 -3.07 19.93
CA SER A 210 4.32 -4.30 19.53
C SER A 210 3.87 -5.07 20.76
N ILE A 211 2.58 -5.37 20.85
CA ILE A 211 1.94 -5.98 22.00
C ILE A 211 1.54 -7.42 21.64
N ASN A 212 1.80 -8.38 22.53
CA ASN A 212 1.40 -9.76 22.36
C ASN A 212 -0.03 -10.03 22.87
N GLU A 213 -0.51 -11.26 22.69
CA GLU A 213 -1.81 -11.74 23.15
C GLU A 213 -2.02 -11.69 24.68
N HIS A 214 -0.95 -11.48 25.45
CA HIS A 214 -0.99 -11.31 26.90
C HIS A 214 -0.99 -9.83 27.33
N GLY A 215 -0.97 -8.89 26.37
CA GLY A 215 -0.94 -7.45 26.66
C GLY A 215 0.44 -6.93 27.05
N LEU A 216 1.49 -7.72 26.81
CA LEU A 216 2.88 -7.35 27.10
C LEU A 216 3.56 -6.79 25.85
N VAL A 217 4.43 -5.81 26.05
CA VAL A 217 5.28 -5.28 24.98
C VAL A 217 6.35 -6.31 24.64
N ARG A 218 6.32 -6.82 23.40
CA ARG A 218 7.31 -7.77 22.87
C ARG A 218 8.37 -7.10 22.00
N ASP A 219 8.07 -5.92 21.47
CA ASP A 219 9.00 -5.16 20.65
C ASP A 219 8.71 -3.66 20.67
N VAL A 220 9.71 -2.85 20.33
CA VAL A 220 9.61 -1.40 20.19
C VAL A 220 10.42 -0.93 18.99
N VAL A 221 9.81 -0.11 18.14
CA VAL A 221 10.47 0.57 17.04
C VAL A 221 10.47 2.07 17.28
N CYS A 222 11.65 2.70 17.19
CA CYS A 222 11.84 4.14 17.23
C CYS A 222 12.22 4.62 15.81
N PRO A 223 11.27 5.11 14.99
CA PRO A 223 11.49 5.42 13.58
C PRO A 223 12.28 6.71 13.34
N GLN A 224 12.74 7.40 14.38
CA GLN A 224 13.29 8.75 14.27
C GLN A 224 14.78 8.73 13.96
N ASP A 225 15.23 9.45 12.94
CA ASP A 225 16.63 9.42 12.50
C ASP A 225 17.57 10.24 13.39
N ASN A 226 17.05 11.24 14.10
CA ASN A 226 17.80 12.09 15.03
C ASN A 226 18.04 11.45 16.41
N ILE A 227 17.93 10.13 16.50
CA ILE A 227 18.30 9.34 17.68
C ILE A 227 19.27 8.26 17.21
N SER A 228 20.45 8.21 17.81
CA SER A 228 21.47 7.22 17.48
C SER A 228 20.96 5.78 17.67
N LYS A 229 21.59 4.85 16.94
CA LYS A 229 21.22 3.43 16.98
C LYS A 229 21.44 2.84 18.37
N GLU A 230 22.48 3.28 19.06
CA GLU A 230 22.83 2.93 20.43
C GLU A 230 21.70 3.37 21.38
N CYS A 231 21.26 4.63 21.30
CA CYS A 231 20.16 5.15 22.10
C CYS A 231 18.85 4.39 21.85
N LYS A 232 18.49 4.14 20.58
CA LYS A 232 17.33 3.31 20.23
C LYS A 232 17.39 1.92 20.85
N THR A 233 18.58 1.33 20.90
CA THR A 233 18.80 0.00 21.50
C THR A 233 18.59 0.03 23.02
N LEU A 234 19.08 1.07 23.69
CA LEU A 234 18.88 1.27 25.13
C LEU A 234 17.41 1.49 25.48
N LEU A 235 16.73 2.39 24.76
CA LEU A 235 15.30 2.65 24.91
C LEU A 235 14.49 1.38 24.71
N ARG A 236 14.75 0.62 23.63
CA ARG A 236 14.07 -0.66 23.36
C ARG A 236 14.26 -1.64 24.52
N ARG A 237 15.49 -1.80 25.00
CA ARG A 237 15.80 -2.70 26.12
C ARG A 237 15.04 -2.31 27.38
N GLU A 238 14.91 -1.01 27.66
CA GLU A 238 14.23 -0.56 28.85
C GLU A 238 12.72 -0.76 28.74
N VAL A 239 12.10 -0.32 27.64
CA VAL A 239 10.65 -0.48 27.42
C VAL A 239 10.21 -1.95 27.44
N LEU A 240 11.07 -2.89 27.01
CA LEU A 240 10.77 -4.33 27.11
C LEU A 240 10.70 -4.86 28.55
N LYS A 241 11.24 -4.12 29.53
CA LYS A 241 11.12 -4.43 30.96
C LYS A 241 9.92 -3.76 31.62
N MET A 242 9.15 -2.96 30.88
CA MET A 242 8.02 -2.21 31.42
C MET A 242 7.04 -3.16 32.09
N LYS A 243 6.75 -2.90 33.38
CA LYS A 243 5.80 -3.64 34.21
C LYS A 243 4.71 -2.70 34.68
N GLY A 244 3.53 -3.24 34.95
CA GLY A 244 2.40 -2.47 35.49
C GLY A 244 1.59 -1.71 34.44
N TRP A 245 2.13 -1.52 33.23
CA TRP A 245 1.33 -1.10 32.09
C TRP A 245 0.62 -2.30 31.45
N SER A 246 -0.67 -2.15 31.17
CA SER A 246 -1.47 -3.14 30.45
C SER A 246 -1.96 -2.55 29.14
N ALA A 247 -1.83 -3.32 28.07
CA ALA A 247 -2.46 -3.00 26.81
C ALA A 247 -3.98 -2.80 26.95
N PRO A 248 -4.60 -2.04 26.04
CA PRO A 248 -6.06 -1.89 26.03
C PRO A 248 -6.75 -3.26 25.96
N ILE A 249 -7.79 -3.43 26.80
CA ILE A 249 -8.58 -4.67 26.89
C ILE A 249 -9.87 -4.48 26.10
N VAL A 250 -10.18 -5.41 25.20
CA VAL A 250 -11.43 -5.43 24.45
C VAL A 250 -12.09 -6.79 24.60
N SER A 251 -13.38 -6.78 24.92
CA SER A 251 -14.16 -8.00 25.20
C SER A 251 -13.47 -8.95 26.18
N GLY A 252 -12.78 -8.39 27.19
CA GLY A 252 -12.08 -9.14 28.24
C GLY A 252 -10.72 -9.70 27.86
N LYS A 253 -10.16 -9.39 26.68
CA LYS A 253 -8.82 -9.85 26.26
C LYS A 253 -7.87 -8.69 25.93
N PRO A 254 -6.57 -8.79 26.26
CA PRO A 254 -5.58 -7.84 25.78
C PRO A 254 -5.50 -7.88 24.25
N VAL A 255 -5.47 -6.70 23.62
CA VAL A 255 -5.37 -6.62 22.17
C VAL A 255 -3.92 -6.84 21.72
N LYS A 256 -3.70 -7.85 20.87
CA LYS A 256 -2.45 -7.99 20.11
C LYS A 256 -2.41 -6.90 19.04
N SER A 257 -1.70 -5.81 19.30
CA SER A 257 -1.66 -4.66 18.39
C SER A 257 -0.28 -4.00 18.33
N LYS A 258 -0.17 -3.01 17.44
CA LYS A 258 0.85 -1.98 17.56
C LYS A 258 0.24 -0.73 18.18
N TYR A 259 0.94 -0.15 19.15
CA TYR A 259 0.54 1.07 19.83
C TYR A 259 1.54 2.18 19.51
N ASN A 260 1.04 3.25 18.87
CA ASN A 260 1.83 4.43 18.58
C ASN A 260 1.86 5.32 19.83
N TRP A 261 3.01 5.35 20.49
CA TRP A 261 3.26 6.20 21.64
C TRP A 261 4.12 7.39 21.22
N ASN A 262 3.49 8.57 21.15
CA ASN A 262 4.15 9.83 20.86
C ASN A 262 4.27 10.63 22.15
N VAL A 263 5.50 11.00 22.52
CA VAL A 263 5.80 11.80 23.70
C VAL A 263 6.36 13.15 23.25
N SER A 264 5.71 14.24 23.62
CA SER A 264 6.28 15.58 23.43
C SER A 264 7.42 15.77 24.42
N LEU A 265 8.57 16.23 23.94
CA LEU A 265 9.76 16.44 24.75
C LEU A 265 9.96 17.93 24.98
N SER A 266 10.17 18.31 26.24
CA SER A 266 10.57 19.65 26.64
C SER A 266 11.93 19.55 27.31
N TRP A 267 12.95 20.13 26.67
CA TRP A 267 14.30 20.23 27.23
C TRP A 267 14.36 21.52 28.05
N SER A 268 14.74 21.41 29.31
CA SER A 268 15.10 22.60 30.11
C SER A 268 16.43 23.14 29.59
N GLU A 269 16.44 24.41 29.18
CA GLU A 269 17.68 25.17 28.92
C GLU A 269 18.57 25.27 30.16
#